data_AF-X1CRF5-F1
#
_entry.id   AF-X1CRF5-F1
#
_cell.length_a   1.000
_cell.length_b   1.000
_cell.length_c   1.000
_cell.angle_alpha   90.00
_cell.angle_beta   90.00
_cell.angle_gamma   90.00
#
_symmetry.space_group_name_H-M   'P 1'
#
loop_
_entity.id
_entity.type
_entity.pdbx_description
1 polymer ?
#
loop_
_entity_poly.entity_id
_entity_poly.type
_entity_poly.pdbx_seq_one_letter_code
_entity_poly.pdbx_strand_id
1 'polypeptide(L)'
;MNIPKKRNGYYYIGDKEYPAITKILNDVLSKPALMYWAGKQCSRIALKDPTLNEKEVYSKFMEISRGAADRGKQVHRIFERWCQDKEFPPIPKEFEGYGNALKSWVETHKPKPLRSEVEVHSDKWGYAGRCDLICHINDEIWLIDFKTGKNIYKEVGLQLVAYKEAI
;
A
#
# COMPACT_ATOMS: atom_id res chain seq x y z
N MET A 1 -28.48 -8.33 -5.79
CA MET A 1 -27.14 -8.90 -5.52
C MET A 1 -26.35 -7.88 -4.74
N ASN A 2 -25.67 -8.27 -3.66
CA ASN A 2 -24.79 -7.35 -2.92
C ASN A 2 -23.44 -7.28 -3.65
N ILE A 3 -23.26 -6.27 -4.50
CA ILE A 3 -21.99 -6.07 -5.22
C ILE A 3 -20.95 -5.59 -4.21
N PRO A 4 -19.78 -6.24 -4.09
CA PRO A 4 -18.75 -5.78 -3.16
C PRO A 4 -18.29 -4.37 -3.52
N LYS A 5 -18.09 -3.51 -2.51
CA LYS A 5 -17.66 -2.11 -2.68
C LYS A 5 -16.42 -1.93 -3.57
N LYS A 6 -15.53 -2.94 -3.61
CA LYS A 6 -14.34 -2.97 -4.45
C LYS A 6 -14.11 -4.36 -5.04
N ARG A 7 -13.88 -4.46 -6.36
CA ARG A 7 -13.50 -5.70 -7.05
C ARG A 7 -12.64 -5.40 -8.27
N ASN A 8 -11.62 -6.23 -8.51
CA ASN A 8 -10.75 -6.14 -9.70
C ASN A 8 -10.11 -4.74 -9.93
N GLY A 9 -9.84 -4.01 -8.85
CA GLY A 9 -9.27 -2.66 -8.94
C GLY A 9 -10.29 -1.57 -9.31
N TYR A 10 -11.59 -1.83 -9.16
CA TYR A 10 -12.66 -0.85 -9.31
C TYR A 10 -13.46 -0.73 -8.02
N TYR A 11 -13.96 0.47 -7.75
CA TYR A 11 -14.92 0.79 -6.69
C TYR A 11 -16.31 0.94 -7.30
N TYR A 12 -17.33 0.45 -6.61
CA TYR A 12 -18.73 0.55 -7.01
C TYR A 12 -19.46 1.44 -5.99
N ILE A 13 -19.80 2.66 -6.39
CA ILE A 13 -20.41 3.69 -5.54
C ILE A 13 -21.72 4.13 -6.19
N GLY A 14 -22.84 3.76 -5.56
CA GLY A 14 -24.15 3.88 -6.19
C GLY A 14 -24.21 3.04 -7.47
N ASP A 15 -24.66 3.65 -8.56
CA ASP A 15 -24.76 3.02 -9.88
C ASP A 15 -23.53 3.24 -10.77
N LYS A 16 -22.47 3.84 -10.23
CA LYS A 16 -21.25 4.19 -10.97
C LYS A 16 -20.07 3.31 -10.56
N GLU A 17 -19.21 3.05 -11.55
CA GLU A 17 -17.94 2.35 -11.39
C GLU A 17 -16.77 3.33 -11.51
N TYR A 18 -15.82 3.24 -10.58
CA TYR A 18 -14.63 4.09 -10.53
C TYR A 18 -13.36 3.23 -10.50
N PRO A 19 -12.45 3.34 -11.47
CA PRO A 19 -11.14 2.72 -11.36
C PRO A 19 -10.39 3.21 -10.10
N ALA A 20 -9.70 2.27 -9.43
CA ALA A 20 -8.85 2.59 -8.31
C ALA A 20 -7.65 3.42 -8.76
N ILE A 21 -7.29 4.46 -8.00
CA ILE A 21 -6.09 5.28 -8.26
C ILE A 21 -4.86 4.42 -8.48
N THR A 22 -4.64 3.40 -7.63
CA THR A 22 -3.49 2.50 -7.77
C THR A 22 -3.55 1.64 -9.02
N LYS A 23 -4.74 1.28 -9.52
CA LYS A 23 -4.90 0.58 -10.80
C LYS A 23 -4.49 1.48 -11.96
N ILE A 24 -5.01 2.71 -12.02
CA ILE A 24 -4.66 3.69 -13.06
C ILE A 24 -3.15 3.90 -13.10
N LEU A 25 -2.53 4.15 -11.93
CA LEU A 25 -1.09 4.36 -11.84
C LEU A 25 -0.28 3.14 -12.29
N ASN A 26 -0.73 1.93 -11.95
CA ASN A 26 -0.05 0.69 -12.39
C ASN A 26 -0.20 0.43 -13.90
N ASP A 27 -1.35 0.79 -14.49
CA ASP A 27 -1.62 0.56 -15.91
C ASP A 27 -0.89 1.58 -16.81
N VAL A 28 -0.59 2.78 -16.31
CA VAL A 28 0.03 3.86 -17.09
C VAL A 28 1.53 4.02 -16.81
N LEU A 29 1.99 3.80 -15.57
CA LEU A 29 3.40 3.98 -15.21
C LEU A 29 4.17 2.66 -15.32
N SER A 30 5.24 2.68 -16.10
CA SER A 30 6.20 1.56 -16.10
C SER A 30 6.88 1.43 -14.73
N LYS A 31 7.05 0.19 -14.26
CA LYS A 31 7.75 -0.13 -13.01
C LYS A 31 9.03 -0.94 -13.26
N PRO A 32 10.05 -0.37 -13.93
CA PRO A 32 11.24 -1.11 -14.34
C PRO A 32 12.00 -1.74 -13.16
N ALA A 33 11.97 -1.11 -11.99
CA ALA A 33 12.54 -1.67 -10.77
C ALA A 33 11.93 -3.03 -10.37
N LEU A 34 10.62 -3.22 -10.58
CA LEU A 34 9.95 -4.50 -10.30
C LEU A 34 10.33 -5.57 -11.32
N MET A 35 10.46 -5.21 -12.60
CA MET A 35 10.92 -6.14 -13.64
C MET A 35 12.36 -6.61 -13.35
N TYR A 36 13.25 -5.68 -13.03
CA TYR A 36 14.63 -6.00 -12.65
C TYR A 36 14.68 -6.87 -11.37
N TRP A 37 13.86 -6.53 -10.37
CA TRP A 37 13.76 -7.32 -9.15
C TRP A 37 13.26 -8.74 -9.44
N ALA A 38 12.20 -8.90 -10.25
CA ALA A 38 11.64 -10.19 -10.63
C ALA A 38 12.68 -11.05 -11.35
N GLY A 39 13.35 -10.50 -12.37
CA GLY A 39 14.45 -11.19 -13.07
C GLY A 39 15.54 -11.64 -12.11
N LYS A 40 16.00 -10.75 -11.23
CA LYS A 40 17.01 -11.07 -10.21
C LYS A 40 16.57 -12.16 -9.23
N GLN A 41 15.30 -12.19 -8.81
CA GLN A 41 14.79 -13.25 -7.94
C GLN A 41 14.74 -14.58 -8.68
N CYS A 42 14.20 -14.64 -9.89
CA CYS A 42 14.16 -15.85 -10.69
C CYS A 42 15.57 -16.40 -10.95
N SER A 43 16.52 -15.55 -11.34
CA SER A 43 17.93 -15.95 -11.50
C SER A 43 18.53 -16.51 -10.21
N ARG A 44 18.27 -15.89 -9.06
CA ARG A 44 18.77 -16.38 -7.77
C ARG A 44 18.17 -17.72 -7.37
N ILE A 45 16.88 -17.92 -7.62
CA ILE A 45 16.22 -19.21 -7.37
C ILE A 45 16.87 -20.31 -8.22
N ALA A 46 17.00 -20.07 -9.53
CA ALA A 46 17.60 -21.03 -10.47
C ALA A 46 19.08 -21.31 -10.17
N LEU A 47 19.87 -20.29 -9.79
CA LEU A 47 21.29 -20.49 -9.43
C LEU A 47 21.46 -21.23 -8.11
N LYS A 48 20.52 -21.07 -7.16
CA LYS A 48 20.56 -21.78 -5.88
C LYS A 48 20.20 -23.26 -6.04
N ASP A 49 19.31 -23.57 -6.97
CA ASP A 49 18.91 -24.93 -7.31
C ASP A 49 18.77 -25.09 -8.84
N PRO A 50 19.87 -25.47 -9.52
CA PRO A 50 19.89 -25.59 -10.99
C PRO A 50 19.04 -26.72 -11.56
N THR A 51 18.43 -27.56 -10.72
CA THR A 51 17.58 -28.67 -11.17
C THR A 51 16.14 -28.24 -11.48
N LEU A 52 15.74 -27.03 -11.04
CA LEU A 52 14.39 -26.51 -11.23
C LEU A 52 14.13 -26.11 -12.69
N ASN A 53 12.94 -26.45 -13.19
CA ASN A 53 12.46 -25.93 -14.47
C ASN A 53 11.81 -24.54 -14.34
N GLU A 54 11.49 -23.91 -15.48
CA GLU A 54 10.91 -22.57 -15.53
C GLU A 54 9.65 -22.41 -14.67
N LYS A 55 8.74 -23.39 -14.71
CA LYS A 55 7.46 -23.34 -13.97
C LYS A 55 7.69 -23.39 -12.46
N GLU A 56 8.66 -24.16 -12.01
CA GLU A 56 9.02 -24.27 -10.59
C GLU A 56 9.70 -22.99 -10.09
N VAL A 57 10.62 -22.43 -10.88
CA VAL A 57 11.25 -21.13 -10.58
C VAL A 57 10.19 -20.04 -10.47
N TYR A 58 9.28 -19.96 -11.45
CA TYR A 58 8.18 -19.01 -11.45
C TYR A 58 7.28 -19.19 -10.22
N SER A 59 6.92 -20.43 -9.87
CA SER A 59 6.05 -20.71 -8.71
C SER A 59 6.68 -20.24 -7.41
N LYS A 60 7.98 -20.52 -7.20
CA LYS A 60 8.75 -20.03 -6.04
C LYS A 60 8.85 -18.51 -6.02
N PHE A 61 9.08 -17.87 -7.18
CA PHE A 61 9.07 -16.41 -7.27
C PHE A 61 7.71 -15.82 -6.86
N MET A 62 6.61 -16.44 -7.30
CA MET A 62 5.26 -16.00 -6.94
C MET A 62 4.99 -16.11 -5.44
N GLU A 63 5.56 -17.09 -4.74
CA GLU A 63 5.52 -17.16 -3.27
C GLU A 63 6.24 -15.97 -2.63
N ILE A 64 7.44 -15.64 -3.09
CA ILE A 64 8.21 -14.47 -2.63
C ILE A 64 7.42 -13.18 -2.87
N SER A 65 6.85 -13.02 -4.07
CA SER A 65 6.06 -11.85 -4.44
C SER A 65 4.79 -11.72 -3.59
N ARG A 66 4.07 -12.82 -3.36
CA ARG A 66 2.90 -12.84 -2.47
C ARG A 66 3.30 -12.50 -1.03
N GLY A 67 4.40 -13.06 -0.53
CA GLY A 67 4.90 -12.75 0.81
C GLY A 67 5.27 -11.27 0.99
N ALA A 68 5.84 -10.63 -0.04
CA ALA A 68 6.11 -9.20 -0.01
C ALA A 68 4.83 -8.35 0.03
N ALA A 69 3.81 -8.72 -0.77
CA ALA A 69 2.52 -8.04 -0.77
C ALA A 69 1.76 -8.23 0.55
N ASP A 70 1.80 -9.44 1.11
CA ASP A 70 1.13 -9.76 2.37
C ASP A 70 1.76 -9.03 3.56
N ARG A 71 3.10 -8.96 3.61
CA ARG A 71 3.82 -8.11 4.58
C ARG A 71 3.31 -6.68 4.59
N GLY A 72 3.16 -6.06 3.41
CA GLY A 72 2.64 -4.72 3.29
C GLY A 72 1.26 -4.58 3.95
N LYS A 73 0.34 -5.51 3.66
CA LYS A 73 -1.00 -5.54 4.27
C LYS A 73 -0.95 -5.69 5.79
N GLN A 74 -0.11 -6.60 6.30
CA GLN A 74 0.00 -6.83 7.74
C GLN A 74 0.54 -5.60 8.47
N VAL A 75 1.52 -4.90 7.89
CA VAL A 75 2.06 -3.67 8.46
C VAL A 75 1.03 -2.53 8.43
N HIS A 76 0.27 -2.36 7.35
CA HIS A 76 -0.81 -1.36 7.33
C HIS A 76 -1.89 -1.65 8.38
N ARG A 77 -2.21 -2.92 8.67
CA ARG A 77 -3.14 -3.26 9.77
C ARG A 77 -2.60 -2.84 11.15
N ILE A 78 -1.29 -2.93 11.37
CA ILE A 78 -0.66 -2.43 12.60
C ILE A 78 -0.86 -0.91 12.70
N PHE A 79 -0.65 -0.20 11.60
CA PHE A 79 -0.80 1.26 11.55
C PHE A 79 -2.25 1.69 11.70
N GLU A 80 -3.19 0.98 11.06
CA GLU A 80 -4.63 1.20 11.17
C GLU A 80 -5.10 1.04 12.62
N ARG A 81 -4.68 -0.04 13.31
CA ARG A 81 -5.00 -0.26 14.73
C ARG A 81 -4.47 0.86 15.61
N TRP A 82 -3.23 1.29 15.40
CA TRP A 82 -2.70 2.46 16.11
C TRP A 82 -3.55 3.72 15.87
N CYS A 83 -4.00 3.96 14.63
CA CYS A 83 -4.86 5.11 14.33
C CYS A 83 -6.21 5.05 15.05
N GLN A 84 -6.81 3.85 15.15
CA GLN A 84 -8.13 3.62 15.74
C GLN A 84 -8.07 3.68 17.27
N ASP A 85 -7.13 2.94 17.86
CA ASP A 85 -7.05 2.75 19.31
C ASP A 85 -6.25 3.86 19.99
N LYS A 86 -5.47 4.64 19.22
CA LYS A 86 -4.51 5.65 19.71
C LYS A 86 -3.44 5.06 20.62
N GLU A 87 -3.27 3.74 20.59
CA GLU A 87 -2.28 2.96 21.32
C GLU A 87 -1.55 2.03 20.35
N PHE A 88 -0.28 1.71 20.64
CA PHE A 88 0.46 0.77 19.79
C PHE A 88 -0.01 -0.66 20.06
N PRO A 89 -0.51 -1.40 19.05
CA PRO A 89 -0.84 -2.80 19.24
C PRO A 89 0.44 -3.62 19.47
N PRO A 90 0.33 -4.86 19.99
CA PRO A 90 1.45 -5.80 19.98
C PRO A 90 1.97 -5.97 18.55
N ILE A 91 3.28 -5.72 18.36
CA ILE A 91 3.94 -5.82 17.07
C ILE A 91 4.65 -7.18 16.99
N PRO A 92 4.28 -8.06 16.05
CA PRO A 92 5.00 -9.31 15.80
C PRO A 92 6.49 -9.05 15.53
N LYS A 93 7.36 -9.96 15.97
CA LYS A 93 8.83 -9.81 15.91
C LYS A 93 9.32 -9.54 14.48
N GLU A 94 8.71 -10.17 13.48
CA GLU A 94 9.03 -9.97 12.07
C GLU A 94 8.69 -8.57 11.54
N PHE A 95 7.84 -7.80 12.23
CA PHE A 95 7.46 -6.43 11.87
C PHE A 95 8.00 -5.37 12.84
N GLU A 96 8.85 -5.76 13.79
CA GLU A 96 9.39 -4.86 14.82
C GLU A 96 10.06 -3.61 14.22
N GLY A 97 10.81 -3.76 13.13
CA GLY A 97 11.42 -2.62 12.43
C GLY A 97 10.39 -1.61 11.91
N TYR A 98 9.25 -2.06 11.40
CA TYR A 98 8.16 -1.18 10.94
C TYR A 98 7.41 -0.54 12.10
N GLY A 99 7.17 -1.31 13.17
CA GLY A 99 6.56 -0.80 14.39
C GLY A 99 7.42 0.28 15.07
N ASN A 100 8.73 0.08 15.14
CA ASN A 100 9.67 1.06 15.69
C ASN A 100 9.75 2.31 14.80
N ALA A 101 9.70 2.16 13.47
CA ALA A 101 9.62 3.30 12.55
C ALA A 101 8.33 4.12 12.76
N LEU A 102 7.18 3.45 12.95
CA LEU A 102 5.93 4.16 13.28
C LEU A 102 6.06 4.88 14.63
N LYS A 103 6.55 4.20 15.68
CA LYS A 103 6.74 4.81 17.00
C LYS A 103 7.60 6.07 16.92
N SER A 104 8.75 5.98 16.27
CA SER A 104 9.66 7.11 16.07
C SER A 104 8.98 8.27 15.31
N TRP A 105 8.20 7.97 14.26
CA TRP A 105 7.46 8.99 13.52
C TRP A 105 6.40 9.68 14.40
N VAL A 106 5.67 8.91 15.21
CA VAL A 106 4.64 9.41 16.13
C VAL A 106 5.25 10.27 17.23
N GLU A 107 6.36 9.84 17.83
CA GLU A 107 7.08 10.61 18.85
C GLU A 107 7.61 11.94 18.30
N THR A 108 8.10 11.93 17.06
CA THR A 108 8.67 13.10 16.39
C THR A 108 7.62 14.12 15.99
N HIS A 109 6.52 13.67 15.35
CA HIS A 109 5.54 14.56 14.73
C HIS A 109 4.25 14.74 15.55
N LYS A 110 4.05 13.92 16.58
CA LYS A 110 2.86 13.94 17.45
C LYS A 110 1.53 14.04 16.67
N PRO A 111 1.34 13.20 15.64
CA PRO A 111 0.15 13.24 14.81
C PRO A 111 -1.10 12.95 15.66
N LYS A 112 -2.20 13.66 15.38
CA LYS A 112 -3.52 13.37 15.95
C LYS A 112 -4.41 12.79 14.85
N PRO A 113 -4.61 11.46 14.79
CA PRO A 113 -5.44 10.84 13.77
C PRO A 113 -6.86 11.42 13.75
N LEU A 114 -7.35 11.78 12.56
CA LEU A 114 -8.73 12.21 12.33
C LEU A 114 -9.55 11.08 11.74
N ARG A 115 -9.03 10.43 10.69
CA ARG A 115 -9.64 9.27 10.03
C ARG A 115 -8.54 8.38 9.45
N SER A 116 -8.69 7.07 9.56
CA SER A 116 -7.84 6.09 8.86
C SER A 116 -8.62 5.36 7.78
N GLU A 117 -7.89 4.86 6.77
CA GLU A 117 -8.41 3.99 5.73
C GLU A 117 -9.66 4.55 5.00
N VAL A 118 -9.61 5.84 4.68
CA VAL A 118 -10.73 6.63 4.16
C VAL A 118 -10.94 6.38 2.68
N GLU A 119 -12.13 5.91 2.31
CA GLU A 119 -12.55 5.80 0.92
C GLU A 119 -12.89 7.19 0.35
N VAL A 120 -12.30 7.52 -0.78
CA VAL A 120 -12.48 8.80 -1.49
C VAL A 120 -12.80 8.55 -2.96
N HIS A 121 -13.58 9.43 -3.58
CA HIS A 121 -13.87 9.36 -5.02
C HIS A 121 -14.06 10.75 -5.62
N SER A 122 -13.72 10.89 -6.89
CA SER A 122 -13.91 12.12 -7.65
C SER A 122 -14.85 11.86 -8.82
N ASP A 123 -16.05 12.41 -8.78
CA ASP A 123 -16.97 12.42 -9.93
C ASP A 123 -16.42 13.21 -11.11
N LYS A 124 -15.67 14.29 -10.82
CA LYS A 124 -15.04 15.15 -11.82
C LYS A 124 -14.00 14.39 -12.65
N TRP A 125 -13.18 13.59 -11.99
CA TRP A 125 -12.04 12.90 -12.63
C TRP A 125 -12.28 11.40 -12.86
N GLY A 126 -13.38 10.84 -12.34
CA GLY A 126 -13.79 9.46 -12.61
C GLY A 126 -12.90 8.40 -11.97
N TYR A 127 -12.38 8.62 -10.76
CA TYR A 127 -11.59 7.62 -10.03
C TYR A 127 -11.96 7.57 -8.54
N ALA A 128 -11.53 6.50 -7.88
CA ALA A 128 -11.69 6.32 -6.44
C ALA A 128 -10.44 5.71 -5.79
N GLY A 129 -10.34 5.77 -4.47
CA GLY A 129 -9.22 5.19 -3.73
C GLY A 129 -9.44 5.12 -2.23
N ARG A 130 -8.40 4.67 -1.52
CA ARG A 130 -8.42 4.55 -0.05
C ARG A 130 -7.11 5.10 0.49
N CYS A 131 -7.15 6.23 1.17
CA CYS A 131 -5.96 6.82 1.80
C CYS A 131 -5.74 6.24 3.19
N ASP A 132 -4.48 6.06 3.60
CA ASP A 132 -4.18 5.39 4.87
C ASP A 132 -4.58 6.24 6.08
N LEU A 133 -4.26 7.54 6.07
CA LEU A 133 -4.47 8.41 7.23
C LEU A 133 -4.68 9.88 6.84
N ILE A 134 -5.69 10.50 7.46
CA ILE A 134 -5.84 11.94 7.57
C ILE A 134 -5.64 12.30 9.04
N CYS A 135 -4.74 13.23 9.34
CA CYS A 135 -4.41 13.61 10.73
C CYS A 135 -4.06 15.09 10.88
N HIS A 136 -4.06 15.59 12.11
CA HIS A 136 -3.43 16.87 12.42
C HIS A 136 -1.96 16.69 12.81
N ILE A 137 -1.10 17.56 12.27
CA ILE A 137 0.29 17.73 12.69
C ILE A 137 0.54 19.24 12.72
N ASN A 138 0.98 19.78 13.86
CA ASN A 138 1.23 21.22 14.06
C ASN A 138 0.07 22.12 13.56
N ASP A 139 -1.16 21.78 13.96
CA ASP A 139 -2.41 22.49 13.61
C ASP A 139 -2.79 22.49 12.11
N GLU A 140 -2.03 21.81 11.26
CA GLU A 140 -2.35 21.59 9.85
C GLU A 140 -2.97 20.21 9.63
N ILE A 141 -3.80 20.07 8.58
CA ILE A 141 -4.34 18.77 8.16
C ILE A 141 -3.39 18.13 7.14
N TRP A 142 -2.97 16.91 7.45
CA TRP A 142 -2.07 16.13 6.62
C TRP A 142 -2.76 14.89 6.08
N LEU A 143 -2.46 14.59 4.82
CA LEU A 143 -2.76 13.32 4.18
C LEU A 143 -1.48 12.47 4.17
N ILE A 144 -1.54 11.30 4.78
CA ILE A 144 -0.41 10.40 4.96
C ILE A 144 -0.70 9.07 4.26
N ASP A 145 0.31 8.56 3.55
CA ASP A 145 0.33 7.28 2.85
C ASP A 145 1.60 6.54 3.28
N PHE A 146 1.44 5.50 4.09
CA PHE A 146 2.53 4.74 4.67
C PHE A 146 3.13 3.79 3.62
N LYS A 147 4.45 3.60 3.66
CA LYS A 147 5.16 2.67 2.77
C LYS A 147 6.10 1.77 3.54
N THR A 148 6.09 0.49 3.15
CA THR A 148 6.94 -0.57 3.73
C THR A 148 8.17 -0.87 2.88
N GLY A 149 8.29 -0.22 1.72
CA GLY A 149 9.41 -0.35 0.80
C GLY A 149 10.63 0.44 1.24
N LYS A 150 11.80 0.09 0.68
CA LYS A 150 13.08 0.76 0.97
C LYS A 150 13.22 2.14 0.30
N ASN A 151 12.40 2.41 -0.72
CA ASN A 151 12.47 3.62 -1.54
C ASN A 151 11.11 4.28 -1.60
N ILE A 152 11.10 5.61 -1.75
CA ILE A 152 9.91 6.39 -2.10
C ILE A 152 9.91 6.63 -3.61
N TYR A 153 8.87 6.18 -4.29
CA TYR A 153 8.73 6.30 -5.74
C TYR A 153 7.84 7.48 -6.12
N LYS A 154 8.02 8.02 -7.33
CA LYS A 154 7.26 9.19 -7.82
C LYS A 154 5.75 8.97 -7.82
N GLU A 155 5.29 7.73 -8.04
CA GLU A 155 3.87 7.38 -7.99
C GLU A 155 3.21 7.66 -6.65
N VAL A 156 3.96 7.69 -5.54
CA VAL A 156 3.44 8.03 -4.21
C VAL A 156 2.95 9.48 -4.19
N GLY A 157 3.69 10.40 -4.79
CA GLY A 157 3.27 11.79 -4.92
C GLY A 157 2.01 11.94 -5.76
N LEU A 158 1.92 11.24 -6.89
CA LEU A 158 0.72 11.22 -7.74
C LEU A 158 -0.49 10.64 -7.01
N GLN A 159 -0.28 9.57 -6.24
CA GLN A 159 -1.32 8.95 -5.42
C GLN A 159 -1.86 9.92 -4.35
N LEU A 160 -0.98 10.63 -3.64
CA LEU A 160 -1.36 11.64 -2.64
C LEU A 160 -2.11 12.82 -3.25
N VAL A 161 -1.69 13.32 -4.42
CA VAL A 161 -2.40 14.39 -5.13
C VAL A 161 -3.79 13.91 -5.57
N ALA A 162 -3.90 12.70 -6.11
CA ALA A 162 -5.19 12.15 -6.52
C ALA A 162 -6.16 11.99 -5.35
N TYR A 163 -5.67 11.55 -4.19
CA TYR A 163 -6.45 11.52 -2.95
C TYR A 163 -6.89 12.92 -2.52
N LYS A 164 -5.98 13.89 -2.51
CA LYS A 164 -6.30 15.29 -2.16
C LYS A 164 -7.40 15.88 -3.04
N GLU A 165 -7.36 15.63 -4.35
CA GLU A 165 -8.39 16.10 -5.30
C GLU A 165 -9.73 15.36 -5.19
N ALA A 166 -9.79 14.28 -4.42
CA ALA A 166 -10.99 13.48 -4.18
C ALA A 166 -11.55 13.61 -2.75
N ILE A 167 -10.89 14.40 -1.89
CA ILE A 167 -11.37 14.81 -0.56
C ILE A 167 -12.06 16.17 -0.70
#